data_AF-I4FYA1-F1
#
_entry.id   AF-I4FYA1-F1
#
_cell.length_a   1.000
_cell.length_b   1.000
_cell.length_c   1.000
_cell.angle_alpha   90.00
_cell.angle_beta   90.00
_cell.angle_gamma   90.00
#
_symmetry.space_group_name_H-M   'P 1'
#
loop_
_entity.id
_entity.type
_entity.pdbx_description
1 polymer ?
#
loop_
_entity_poly.entity_id
_entity_poly.type
_entity_poly.pdbx_seq_one_letter_code
_entity_poly.pdbx_strand_id
1 'polypeptide(L)' 'MKVFIDTAAWIALVNQRDDLHYPALEASKKLRQAQSTLITTEFVLL' A
#
# COMPACT_ATOMS: atom_id res chain seq x y z
N MET A 1 4.20 -2.71 14.18
CA MET A 1 4.51 -1.36 13.66
C MET A 1 3.29 -0.82 12.93
N LYS A 2 2.95 0.48 13.07
CA LYS A 2 1.86 1.10 12.30
C LYS A 2 2.43 1.76 11.05
N VAL A 3 1.81 1.56 9.90
CA VAL A 3 2.24 2.15 8.62
C VAL A 3 1.06 2.87 8.00
N PHE A 4 1.25 4.16 7.71
CA PHE A 4 0.27 4.95 7.00
C PHE A 4 0.32 4.63 5.50
N ILE A 5 -0.85 4.39 4.90
CA ILE A 5 -0.99 4.09 3.48
C ILE A 5 -1.67 5.27 2.81
N ASP A 6 -0.97 5.86 1.85
CA ASP A 6 -1.43 6.99 1.04
C ASP A 6 -2.12 6.50 -0.25
N THR A 7 -2.84 7.39 -0.94
CA THR A 7 -3.59 7.10 -2.15
C THR A 7 -2.71 6.48 -3.24
N ALA A 8 -1.47 6.98 -3.40
CA ALA A 8 -0.52 6.45 -4.38
C ALA A 8 -0.20 4.96 -4.16
N ALA A 9 -0.11 4.51 -2.91
CA ALA A 9 0.14 3.11 -2.61
C ALA A 9 -1.05 2.23 -2.96
N TRP A 10 -2.29 2.71 -2.73
CA TRP A 10 -3.50 1.99 -3.17
C TRP A 10 -3.57 1.88 -4.68
N ILE A 11 -3.31 2.98 -5.41
CA ILE A 11 -3.28 2.99 -6.88
C ILE A 11 -2.27 1.98 -7.41
N ALA A 12 -1.02 2.04 -6.95
CA ALA A 12 0.02 1.12 -7.40
C ALA A 12 -0.33 -0.34 -7.08
N LEU A 13 -0.97 -0.62 -5.94
CA LEU A 13 -1.37 -1.99 -5.59
C LEU A 13 -2.44 -2.58 -6.51
N VAL A 14 -3.36 -1.77 -7.04
CA VAL A 14 -4.51 -2.27 -7.82
C VAL A 14 -4.33 -2.10 -9.33
N ASN A 15 -3.60 -1.07 -9.77
CA ASN A 15 -3.39 -0.78 -11.18
C ASN A 15 -2.18 -1.57 -11.72
N GLN A 16 -2.44 -2.66 -12.45
CA GLN A 16 -1.38 -3.50 -13.05
C GLN A 16 -0.53 -2.78 -14.11
N ARG A 17 -1.00 -1.65 -14.63
CA ARG A 17 -0.26 -0.82 -15.60
C ARG A 17 0.55 0.28 -14.93
N ASP A 18 0.48 0.41 -13.61
CA ASP A 18 1.31 1.33 -12.86
C ASP A 18 2.76 0.81 -12.85
N ASP A 19 3.72 1.69 -13.13
CA ASP A 19 5.14 1.34 -13.11
C ASP A 19 5.60 0.86 -11.72
N LEU A 20 4.87 1.26 -10.66
CA LEU A 20 5.11 0.85 -9.29
C LEU A 20 4.31 -0.37 -8.85
N HIS A 21 3.58 -1.04 -9.75
CA HIS A 21 2.74 -2.17 -9.38
C HIS A 21 3.52 -3.29 -8.67
N TYR A 22 4.59 -3.78 -9.31
CA TYR A 22 5.42 -4.83 -8.72
C TYR A 22 6.15 -4.38 -7.44
N PRO A 23 6.79 -3.19 -7.40
CA PRO A 23 7.31 -2.63 -6.15
C PRO A 23 6.28 -2.57 -5.01
N ALA A 24 5.05 -2.15 -5.29
CA ALA A 24 3.99 -2.03 -4.29
C ALA A 24 3.55 -3.40 -3.75
N LEU A 25 3.45 -4.42 -4.62
CA LEU A 25 3.20 -5.80 -4.19
C LEU A 25 4.30 -6.32 -3.25
N GLU A 26 5.56 -6.08 -3.56
CA GLU A 26 6.68 -6.49 -2.71
C GLU A 26 6.70 -5.75 -1.36
N ALA A 27 6.41 -4.44 -1.36
CA ALA A 27 6.25 -3.69 -0.11
C ALA A 27 5.12 -4.24 0.75
N SER A 28 3.96 -4.54 0.15
CA SER A 28 2.80 -5.14 0.83
C SER A 28 3.12 -6.50 1.43
N LYS A 29 3.85 -7.37 0.72
CA LYS A 29 4.33 -8.66 1.25
C LYS A 29 5.22 -8.48 2.48
N LYS A 30 6.20 -7.57 2.42
CA LYS A 30 7.10 -7.27 3.54
C LYS A 30 6.34 -6.76 4.76
N LEU A 31 5.40 -5.84 4.56
CA LEU A 31 4.57 -5.29 5.64
C LEU A 31 3.69 -6.36 6.29
N ARG A 32 3.12 -7.27 5.49
CA ARG A 32 2.34 -8.41 5.97
C ARG A 32 3.21 -9.39 6.79
N GLN A 33 4.40 -9.72 6.30
CA GLN A 33 5.36 -10.59 7.01
C GLN A 33 5.80 -9.98 8.34
N ALA A 34 5.97 -8.65 8.38
CA ALA A 34 6.29 -7.91 9.59
C ALA A 34 5.08 -7.71 10.54
N GLN A 35 3.92 -8.29 10.22
CA GLN A 35 2.67 -8.13 10.99
C GLN A 35 2.35 -6.65 11.24
N SER A 36 2.56 -5.81 10.23
CA SER A 36 2.30 -4.37 10.35
C SER A 36 0.82 -4.07 10.32
N THR A 37 0.39 -3.13 11.16
CA THR A 37 -0.97 -2.58 11.09
C THR A 37 -0.98 -1.47 10.05
N LEU A 38 -1.73 -1.67 8.98
CA LEU A 38 -1.92 -0.66 7.95
C LEU A 38 -3.03 0.29 8.39
N ILE A 39 -2.75 1.59 8.38
CA ILE A 39 -3.70 2.64 8.71
C ILE A 39 -3.80 3.62 7.55
N THR A 40 -4.97 4.21 7.36
CA THR A 40 -5.18 5.28 6.39
C THR A 40 -6.21 6.25 6.97
N THR A 41 -6.52 7.33 6.26
CA THR A 41 -7.60 8.26 6.64
C THR A 41 -8.75 8.15 5.63
N GLU A 42 -9.92 8.66 6.02
CA GLU A 42 -11.06 8.74 5.11
C GLU A 42 -10.72 9.58 3.87
N PHE A 43 -9.95 10.67 4.01
CA PHE A 43 -9.52 11.53 2.89
C PHE A 43 -8.67 10.82 1.83
N VAL A 44 -7.93 9.76 2.21
CA VAL A 44 -7.16 8.96 1.24
C VAL A 44 -8.07 8.01 0.43
N LEU A 45 -9.24 7.67 0.97
CA LEU A 45 -10.22 6.75 0.36
C LEU A 45 -11.33 7.47 -0.44
N LEU A 46 -11.43 8.80 -0.33
CA LEU A 46 -12.42 9.65 -1.02
C LEU A 46 -12.02 9.96 -2.47
#